data_AF-A0A3Q4HME3-F1
#
_entry.id   AF-A0A3Q4HME3-F1
#
_cell.length_a   1.000
_cell.length_b   1.000
_cell.length_c   1.000
_cell.angle_alpha   90.00
_cell.angle_beta   90.00
_cell.angle_gamma   90.00
#
_symmetry.space_group_name_H-M   'P 1'
#
loop_
_entity.id
_entity.type
_entity.pdbx_description
1 polymer ?
#
loop_
_entity_poly.entity_id
_entity_poly.type
_entity_poly.pdbx_seq_one_letter_code
_entity_poly.pdbx_strand_id
1 'polypeptide(L)'
;MVTWTGLLFVLCGALTPALCCDWLTHYKQPSKEARDLLTLMGDQLTEQHSSVHPVRFPKHLYKQIKNSEVESKLVFIRDSLQLIFCLYRHDNLSAAPWGADKTEGFLTVIHRQIMELSACVSTNSPANSRLRSYYRTLANSTLSCSGCGTASWQLLRKETKLRLEQLELLVASIRVPAAASRRRSAATQQQRNTDTISKECF
;
A
#
# COMPACT_ATOMS: atom_id res chain seq x y z
N MET A 1 -28.36 -40.30 -17.62
CA MET A 1 -28.15 -39.74 -16.26
C MET A 1 -26.99 -38.77 -16.37
N VAL A 2 -27.27 -37.48 -16.50
CA VAL A 2 -26.25 -36.45 -16.68
C VAL A 2 -25.73 -36.04 -15.30
N THR A 3 -24.43 -36.23 -15.10
CA THR A 3 -23.72 -36.06 -13.84
C THR A 3 -23.77 -34.62 -13.34
N TRP A 4 -24.40 -34.43 -12.17
CA TRP A 4 -24.57 -33.17 -11.44
C TRP A 4 -23.24 -32.56 -10.93
N THR A 5 -22.12 -33.28 -11.05
CA THR A 5 -20.81 -32.88 -10.52
C THR A 5 -20.18 -31.67 -11.21
N GLY A 6 -20.64 -31.31 -12.42
CA GLY A 6 -20.14 -30.14 -13.15
C GLY A 6 -20.58 -28.78 -12.57
N LEU A 7 -21.68 -28.74 -11.80
CA LEU A 7 -22.22 -27.46 -11.30
C LEU A 7 -21.45 -26.90 -10.10
N LEU A 8 -20.78 -27.77 -9.32
CA LEU A 8 -20.07 -27.37 -8.09
C LEU A 8 -18.71 -26.72 -8.37
N PHE A 9 -18.03 -27.08 -9.47
CA PHE A 9 -16.74 -26.47 -9.83
C PHE A 9 -16.85 -25.07 -10.44
N VAL A 10 -18.04 -24.68 -10.92
CA VAL A 10 -18.27 -23.36 -11.54
C VAL A 10 -18.54 -22.27 -10.49
N LEU A 11 -18.93 -22.64 -9.26
CA LEU A 11 -19.29 -21.69 -8.20
C LEU A 11 -18.08 -21.01 -7.52
N CYS A 12 -16.87 -21.58 -7.65
CA CYS A 12 -15.66 -20.98 -7.05
C CYS A 12 -15.18 -19.72 -7.80
N GLY A 13 -15.53 -19.58 -9.10
CA GLY A 13 -15.13 -18.42 -9.92
C GLY A 13 -15.92 -17.13 -9.64
N ALA A 14 -16.94 -17.18 -8.78
CA ALA A 14 -17.77 -16.04 -8.40
C ALA A 14 -17.49 -15.53 -6.97
N LEU A 15 -16.50 -16.09 -6.27
CA LEU A 15 -16.04 -15.57 -4.99
C LEU A 15 -15.36 -14.21 -5.25
N THR A 16 -15.86 -13.18 -4.58
CA THR A 16 -15.28 -11.84 -4.63
C THR A 16 -13.78 -11.91 -4.30
N PRO A 17 -12.90 -11.10 -4.91
CA PRO A 17 -11.48 -11.07 -4.58
C PRO A 17 -11.19 -10.87 -3.09
N ALA A 18 -12.15 -10.29 -2.35
CA ALA A 18 -12.10 -10.14 -0.88
C ALA A 18 -12.26 -11.47 -0.12
N LEU A 19 -13.04 -12.44 -0.63
CA LEU A 19 -13.18 -13.77 -0.03
C LEU A 19 -11.94 -14.65 -0.27
N CYS A 20 -11.12 -14.32 -1.28
CA CYS A 20 -9.87 -15.04 -1.54
C CYS A 20 -8.64 -14.39 -0.85
N CYS A 21 -8.81 -13.22 -0.22
CA CYS A 21 -7.71 -12.52 0.46
C CYS A 21 -7.89 -12.58 1.98
N ASP A 22 -7.77 -13.79 2.54
CA ASP A 22 -7.91 -14.06 3.98
C ASP A 22 -7.01 -13.18 4.84
N TRP A 23 -5.84 -12.81 4.31
CA TRP A 23 -4.88 -11.92 4.97
C TRP A 23 -5.50 -10.57 5.39
N LEU A 24 -6.48 -10.07 4.63
CA LEU A 24 -7.13 -8.80 4.95
C LEU A 24 -7.79 -8.82 6.31
N THR A 25 -8.18 -9.97 6.88
CA THR A 25 -8.74 -10.06 8.23
C THR A 25 -7.69 -9.71 9.31
N HIS A 26 -6.43 -10.01 9.03
CA HIS A 26 -5.30 -9.80 9.94
C HIS A 26 -4.55 -8.47 9.73
N TYR A 27 -4.88 -7.70 8.68
CA TYR A 27 -4.20 -6.44 8.30
C TYR A 27 -4.01 -5.41 9.43
N LYS A 28 -4.92 -5.37 10.42
CA LYS A 28 -4.87 -4.39 11.52
C LYS A 28 -3.57 -4.47 12.32
N GLN A 29 -3.07 -5.68 12.57
CA GLN A 29 -1.88 -5.88 13.37
C GLN A 29 -0.59 -5.36 12.68
N PRO A 30 -0.25 -5.78 11.45
CA PRO A 30 0.93 -5.25 10.76
C PRO A 30 0.80 -3.75 10.41
N SER A 31 -0.42 -3.24 10.17
CA SER A 31 -0.65 -1.79 10.02
C SER A 31 -0.27 -1.02 11.29
N LYS A 32 -0.68 -1.52 12.45
CA LYS A 32 -0.32 -0.93 13.75
C LYS A 32 1.19 -1.01 13.98
N GLU A 33 1.77 -2.19 13.80
CA GLU A 33 3.20 -2.44 13.99
C GLU A 33 4.06 -1.52 13.11
N ALA A 34 3.70 -1.34 11.84
CA ALA A 34 4.38 -0.41 10.94
C ALA A 34 4.31 1.04 11.44
N ARG A 35 3.16 1.48 11.98
CA ARG A 35 3.00 2.83 12.54
C ARG A 35 3.77 3.02 13.85
N ASP A 36 3.83 1.98 14.69
CA ASP A 36 4.61 1.99 15.93
C ASP A 36 6.10 2.09 15.61
N LEU A 37 6.59 1.30 14.64
CA LEU A 37 7.98 1.38 14.16
C LEU A 37 8.33 2.74 13.56
N LEU A 38 7.45 3.34 12.73
CA LEU A 38 7.63 4.71 12.24
C LEU A 38 7.77 5.75 13.37
N THR A 39 7.03 5.54 14.45
CA THR A 39 7.06 6.42 15.62
C THR A 39 8.36 6.27 16.40
N LEU A 40 8.83 5.02 16.54
CA LEU A 40 10.02 4.68 17.31
C LEU A 40 11.33 4.86 16.56
N MET A 41 11.31 4.91 15.22
CA MET A 41 12.54 4.91 14.43
C MET A 41 13.32 6.22 14.48
N GLY A 42 12.80 7.29 15.05
CA GLY A 42 13.54 8.55 15.19
C GLY A 42 12.87 9.42 16.25
N ASP A 43 13.22 10.70 16.30
CA ASP A 43 12.66 11.62 17.30
C ASP A 43 11.13 11.64 17.29
N GLN A 44 10.55 12.06 18.42
CA GLN A 44 9.11 12.15 18.61
C GLN A 44 8.45 12.92 17.45
N LEU A 45 7.46 12.31 16.81
CA LEU A 45 6.63 12.99 15.81
C LEU A 45 5.78 14.05 16.53
N THR A 46 6.29 15.27 16.65
CA THR A 46 5.53 16.40 17.18
C THR A 46 4.54 16.90 16.14
N GLU A 47 3.35 17.35 16.53
CA GLU A 47 2.36 17.95 15.61
C GLU A 47 2.80 19.30 15.02
N GLN A 48 3.98 19.80 15.42
CA GLN A 48 4.46 21.11 15.03
C GLN A 48 4.65 21.20 13.52
N HIS A 49 4.08 22.26 12.93
CA HIS A 49 4.20 22.54 11.50
C HIS A 49 5.67 22.68 11.13
N SER A 50 6.17 21.72 10.34
CA SER A 50 7.49 21.84 9.73
C SER A 50 7.47 23.06 8.81
N SER A 51 8.56 23.83 8.78
CA SER A 51 8.74 24.96 7.84
C SER A 51 8.77 24.50 6.37
N VAL A 52 8.83 23.19 6.13
CA VAL A 52 8.71 22.57 4.81
C VAL A 52 7.24 22.51 4.39
N HIS A 53 6.95 22.99 3.18
CA HIS A 53 5.59 22.95 2.62
C HIS A 53 5.06 21.50 2.59
N PRO A 54 3.89 21.23 3.22
CA PRO A 54 3.32 19.89 3.24
C PRO A 54 2.92 19.45 1.82
N VAL A 55 3.22 18.20 1.48
CA VAL A 55 2.84 17.61 0.19
C VAL A 55 1.32 17.53 0.12
N ARG A 56 0.73 18.07 -0.95
CA ARG A 56 -0.72 18.11 -1.09
C ARG A 56 -1.30 16.70 -1.13
N PHE A 57 -2.08 16.34 -0.11
CA PHE A 57 -2.77 15.05 -0.04
C PHE A 57 -3.74 14.87 -1.23
N PRO A 58 -3.65 13.78 -2.02
CA PRO A 58 -4.51 13.52 -3.18
C PRO A 58 -5.93 13.05 -2.77
N LYS A 59 -6.70 13.93 -2.12
CA LYS A 59 -8.07 13.67 -1.61
C LYS A 59 -9.00 13.04 -2.65
N HIS A 60 -9.00 13.57 -3.88
CA HIS A 60 -9.87 13.07 -4.95
C HIS A 60 -9.53 11.64 -5.36
N LEU A 61 -8.24 11.28 -5.38
CA LEU A 61 -7.81 9.92 -5.71
C LEU A 61 -8.30 8.92 -4.67
N TYR A 62 -8.11 9.22 -3.37
CA TYR A 62 -8.58 8.35 -2.30
C TYR A 62 -10.12 8.24 -2.28
N LYS A 63 -10.84 9.33 -2.55
CA LYS A 63 -12.31 9.29 -2.69
C LYS A 63 -12.75 8.39 -3.85
N GLN A 64 -12.06 8.49 -4.99
CA GLN A 64 -12.35 7.65 -6.16
C GLN A 64 -12.11 6.17 -5.85
N ILE A 65 -10.98 5.82 -5.23
CA ILE A 65 -10.63 4.44 -4.89
C ILE A 65 -11.56 3.86 -3.81
N LYS A 66 -11.99 4.66 -2.83
CA LYS A 66 -12.98 4.21 -1.83
C LYS A 66 -14.27 3.68 -2.47
N ASN A 67 -14.63 4.20 -3.65
CA ASN A 67 -15.83 3.81 -4.40
C ASN A 67 -15.56 2.83 -5.56
N SER A 68 -14.32 2.39 -5.77
CA SER A 68 -14.00 1.44 -6.86
C SER A 68 -14.26 -0.01 -6.45
N GLU A 69 -14.09 -0.93 -7.40
CA GLU A 69 -14.18 -2.37 -7.14
C GLU A 69 -13.13 -2.84 -6.13
N VAL A 70 -13.41 -3.97 -5.46
CA VAL A 70 -12.53 -4.55 -4.43
C VAL A 70 -11.12 -4.75 -4.96
N GLU A 71 -10.95 -5.35 -6.14
CA GLU A 71 -9.63 -5.58 -6.73
C GLU A 71 -8.86 -4.27 -6.93
N SER A 72 -9.52 -3.23 -7.45
CA SER A 72 -8.92 -1.90 -7.62
C SER A 72 -8.45 -1.30 -6.29
N LYS A 73 -9.20 -1.50 -5.20
CA LYS A 73 -8.78 -1.07 -3.85
C LYS A 73 -7.56 -1.84 -3.37
N LEU A 74 -7.53 -3.16 -3.57
CA LEU A 74 -6.41 -4.01 -3.15
C LEU A 74 -5.13 -3.69 -3.91
N VAL A 75 -5.22 -3.53 -5.24
CA VAL A 75 -4.11 -3.06 -6.07
C VAL A 75 -3.61 -1.71 -5.59
N PHE A 76 -4.51 -0.76 -5.31
CA PHE A 76 -4.13 0.55 -4.80
C PHE A 76 -3.40 0.49 -3.44
N ILE A 77 -3.84 -0.37 -2.52
CA ILE A 77 -3.19 -0.57 -1.22
C ILE A 77 -1.81 -1.19 -1.41
N ARG A 78 -1.68 -2.26 -2.21
CA ARG A 78 -0.40 -2.90 -2.54
C ARG A 78 0.58 -1.90 -3.14
N ASP A 79 0.18 -1.17 -4.18
CA ASP A 79 1.02 -0.20 -4.88
C ASP A 79 1.43 0.95 -3.96
N SER A 80 0.54 1.39 -3.06
CA SER A 80 0.88 2.40 -2.05
C SER A 80 1.96 1.91 -1.10
N LEU A 81 1.86 0.66 -0.62
CA LEU A 81 2.87 0.06 0.24
C LEU A 81 4.20 -0.12 -0.48
N GLN A 82 4.20 -0.51 -1.76
CA GLN A 82 5.42 -0.59 -2.58
C GLN A 82 6.12 0.76 -2.72
N LEU A 83 5.36 1.83 -2.98
CA LEU A 83 5.92 3.18 -3.09
C LEU A 83 6.43 3.70 -1.74
N ILE A 84 5.75 3.38 -0.63
CA ILE A 84 6.26 3.62 0.72
C ILE A 84 7.56 2.86 0.93
N PHE A 85 7.61 1.57 0.61
CA PHE A 85 8.83 0.76 0.75
C PHE A 85 10.01 1.37 -0.02
N CYS A 86 9.79 1.84 -1.25
CA CYS A 86 10.80 2.54 -2.03
C CYS A 86 11.34 3.82 -1.37
N LEU A 87 10.47 4.62 -0.72
CA LEU A 87 10.90 5.82 -0.01
C LEU A 87 11.89 5.53 1.13
N TYR A 88 11.74 4.39 1.81
CA TYR A 88 12.57 3.99 2.96
C TYR A 88 13.70 3.02 2.60
N ARG A 89 13.89 2.71 1.31
CA ARG A 89 15.05 1.96 0.78
C ARG A 89 15.97 2.82 -0.09
N HIS A 90 15.65 4.11 -0.25
CA HIS A 90 16.39 5.02 -1.12
C HIS A 90 17.84 5.24 -0.63
N ASP A 91 18.82 5.31 -1.53
CA ASP A 91 20.25 5.30 -1.18
C ASP A 91 20.71 6.52 -0.35
N ASN A 92 19.96 7.63 -0.40
CA ASN A 92 20.24 8.86 0.36
C ASN A 92 19.81 8.82 1.85
N LEU A 93 19.35 7.67 2.35
CA LEU A 93 18.85 7.54 3.73
C LEU A 93 19.93 7.53 4.80
N SER A 94 21.22 7.48 4.44
CA SER A 94 22.34 7.56 5.39
C SER A 94 22.35 8.85 6.22
N ALA A 95 21.71 9.91 5.73
CA ALA A 95 21.56 11.19 6.43
C ALA A 95 20.31 11.27 7.32
N ALA A 96 19.43 10.27 7.29
CA ALA A 96 18.23 10.25 8.14
C ALA A 96 18.63 9.92 9.59
N PRO A 97 18.15 10.67 10.59
CA PRO A 97 18.45 10.42 12.01
C PRO A 97 17.57 9.28 12.55
N TRP A 98 17.55 8.14 11.85
CA TRP A 98 16.69 7.01 12.18
C TRP A 98 17.49 5.82 12.71
N GLY A 99 16.93 5.11 13.69
CA GLY A 99 17.46 3.85 14.19
C GLY A 99 17.38 2.77 13.11
N ALA A 100 18.52 2.16 12.79
CA ALA A 100 18.63 1.16 11.73
C ALA A 100 17.75 -0.07 11.99
N ASP A 101 17.71 -0.55 13.24
CA ASP A 101 16.91 -1.69 13.67
C ASP A 101 15.39 -1.45 13.49
N LYS A 102 14.92 -0.26 13.86
CA LYS A 102 13.51 0.13 13.71
C LYS A 102 13.15 0.38 12.25
N THR A 103 14.08 0.91 11.46
CA THR A 103 13.92 1.09 10.01
C THR A 103 13.82 -0.25 9.28
N GLU A 104 14.69 -1.19 9.61
CA GLU A 104 14.66 -2.55 9.06
C GLU A 104 13.38 -3.29 9.46
N GLY A 105 12.97 -3.18 10.73
CA GLY A 105 11.69 -3.71 11.20
C GLY A 105 10.52 -3.13 10.40
N PHE A 106 10.50 -1.82 10.19
CA PHE A 106 9.45 -1.15 9.40
C PHE A 106 9.39 -1.69 7.97
N LEU A 107 10.54 -1.74 7.29
CA LEU A 107 10.64 -2.27 5.93
C LEU A 107 10.18 -3.73 5.85
N THR A 108 10.54 -4.55 6.84
CA THR A 108 10.13 -5.96 6.93
C THR A 108 8.61 -6.10 7.03
N VAL A 109 7.97 -5.31 7.90
CA VAL A 109 6.51 -5.33 8.07
C VAL A 109 5.78 -4.83 6.82
N ILE A 110 6.29 -3.79 6.16
CA ILE A 110 5.74 -3.29 4.89
C ILE A 110 5.90 -4.34 3.78
N HIS A 111 7.09 -4.93 3.65
CA HIS A 111 7.38 -5.96 2.65
C HIS A 111 6.45 -7.16 2.79
N ARG A 112 6.25 -7.65 4.02
CA ARG A 112 5.29 -8.73 4.29
C ARG A 112 3.88 -8.37 3.81
N GLN A 113 3.39 -7.17 4.13
CA GLN A 113 2.06 -6.73 3.67
C GLN A 113 1.97 -6.67 2.14
N ILE A 114 3.04 -6.24 1.44
CA ILE A 114 3.09 -6.23 -0.03
C ILE A 114 2.97 -7.66 -0.57
N MET A 115 3.72 -8.61 -0.03
CA MET A 115 3.72 -10.01 -0.48
C MET A 115 2.34 -10.64 -0.32
N GLU A 116 1.73 -10.47 0.85
CA GLU A 116 0.42 -11.02 1.16
C GLU A 116 -0.67 -10.42 0.25
N LEU A 117 -0.65 -9.10 0.02
CA LEU A 117 -1.59 -8.46 -0.92
C LEU A 117 -1.33 -8.89 -2.36
N SER A 118 -0.07 -9.06 -2.76
CA SER A 118 0.30 -9.48 -4.12
C SER A 118 -0.20 -10.89 -4.43
N ALA A 119 -0.30 -11.76 -3.43
CA ALA A 119 -0.91 -13.09 -3.59
C ALA A 119 -2.41 -13.02 -3.92
N CYS A 120 -3.08 -11.90 -3.62
CA CYS A 120 -4.52 -11.73 -3.76
C CYS A 120 -4.97 -10.94 -5.00
N VAL A 121 -4.05 -10.29 -5.72
CA VAL A 121 -4.40 -9.36 -6.81
C VAL A 121 -3.72 -9.73 -8.12
N SER A 122 -4.35 -9.37 -9.24
CA SER A 122 -3.73 -9.53 -10.55
C SER A 122 -2.45 -8.70 -10.67
N THR A 123 -1.42 -9.29 -11.25
CA THR A 123 -0.17 -8.59 -11.61
C THR A 123 -0.33 -7.71 -12.84
N ASN A 124 -1.41 -7.91 -13.62
CA ASN A 124 -1.65 -7.20 -14.88
C ASN A 124 -2.38 -5.86 -14.70
N SER A 125 -2.76 -5.50 -13.48
CA SER A 125 -3.41 -4.21 -13.21
C SER A 125 -2.38 -3.08 -13.35
N PRO A 126 -2.63 -2.09 -14.22
CA PRO A 126 -1.69 -1.00 -14.43
C PRO A 126 -1.56 -0.14 -13.18
N ALA A 127 -0.32 0.24 -12.85
CA ALA A 127 -0.05 1.12 -11.72
C ALA A 127 -0.73 2.48 -11.91
N ASN A 128 -1.32 3.01 -10.84
CA ASN A 128 -2.01 4.29 -10.89
C ASN A 128 -1.01 5.45 -11.04
N SER A 129 -1.02 6.14 -12.19
CA SER A 129 -0.08 7.23 -12.48
C SER A 129 -0.19 8.42 -11.51
N ARG A 130 -1.39 8.72 -11.01
CA ARG A 130 -1.61 9.79 -10.01
C ARG A 130 -1.02 9.41 -8.66
N LEU A 131 -1.09 8.12 -8.29
CA LEU A 131 -0.46 7.61 -7.07
C LEU A 131 1.07 7.72 -7.16
N ARG A 132 1.65 7.25 -8.28
CA ARG A 132 3.10 7.38 -8.54
C ARG A 132 3.56 8.83 -8.52
N SER A 133 2.81 9.73 -9.16
CA SER A 133 3.10 11.18 -9.16
C SER A 133 3.09 11.79 -7.75
N TYR A 134 2.13 11.39 -6.90
CA TYR A 134 2.10 11.83 -5.50
C TYR A 134 3.36 11.39 -4.75
N TYR A 135 3.73 10.11 -4.81
CA TYR A 135 4.91 9.62 -4.09
C TYR A 135 6.22 10.15 -4.66
N ARG A 136 6.31 10.40 -5.97
CA ARG A 136 7.46 11.09 -6.58
C ARG A 136 7.57 12.54 -6.10
N THR A 137 6.45 13.24 -5.94
CA THR A 137 6.43 14.59 -5.36
C THR A 137 6.91 14.54 -3.91
N LEU A 138 6.44 13.56 -3.13
CA LEU A 138 6.91 13.36 -1.75
C LEU A 138 8.40 13.06 -1.69
N ALA A 139 8.92 12.18 -2.55
CA ALA A 139 10.34 11.91 -2.68
C ALA A 139 11.13 13.19 -2.99
N ASN A 140 10.70 13.98 -3.98
CA ASN A 140 11.39 15.22 -4.35
C ASN A 140 11.38 16.26 -3.23
N SER A 141 10.28 16.38 -2.48
CA SER A 141 10.16 17.31 -1.35
C SER A 141 10.96 16.89 -0.11
N THR A 142 11.34 15.62 0.01
CA THR A 142 11.96 15.07 1.23
C THR A 142 13.37 14.52 1.04
N LEU A 143 13.65 13.88 -0.10
CA LEU A 143 14.88 13.15 -0.41
C LEU A 143 15.84 13.92 -1.32
N SER A 144 15.33 14.78 -2.21
CA SER A 144 16.13 15.46 -3.26
C SER A 144 16.69 16.82 -2.84
N CYS A 145 16.54 17.20 -1.58
CA CYS A 145 16.90 18.52 -1.08
C CYS A 145 18.27 18.44 -0.38
N SER A 146 19.32 18.91 -1.07
CA SER A 146 20.68 19.05 -0.55
C SER A 146 20.70 20.10 0.57
N GLY A 147 20.53 19.69 1.83
CA GLY A 147 20.45 20.57 3.00
C GLY A 147 19.14 20.48 3.79
N CYS A 148 18.20 19.65 3.33
CA CYS A 148 17.00 19.35 4.09
C CYS A 148 17.34 18.49 5.31
N GLY A 149 17.55 19.14 6.45
CA GLY A 149 17.87 18.48 7.72
C GLY A 149 16.72 17.62 8.27
N THR A 150 16.73 17.39 9.59
CA THR A 150 15.76 16.57 10.34
C THR A 150 14.28 16.84 10.00
N ALA A 151 13.94 18.08 9.62
CA ALA A 151 12.58 18.49 9.25
C ALA A 151 11.99 17.71 8.06
N SER A 152 12.77 17.42 7.01
CA SER A 152 12.27 16.69 5.83
C SER A 152 12.06 15.21 6.11
N TRP A 153 12.93 14.61 6.91
CA TRP A 153 12.75 13.25 7.40
C TRP A 153 11.52 13.13 8.31
N GLN A 154 11.27 14.14 9.15
CA GLN A 154 10.04 14.22 9.93
C GLN A 154 8.80 14.37 9.04
N LEU A 155 8.84 15.20 8.00
CA LEU A 155 7.74 15.32 7.03
C LEU A 155 7.45 13.97 6.34
N LEU A 156 8.49 13.26 5.90
CA LEU A 156 8.36 11.93 5.28
C LEU A 156 7.68 10.94 6.24
N ARG A 157 8.12 10.87 7.51
CA ARG A 157 7.50 9.99 8.52
C ARG A 157 6.04 10.36 8.80
N LYS A 158 5.74 11.66 8.92
CA LYS A 158 4.36 12.16 9.14
C LYS A 158 3.43 11.80 7.98
N GLU A 159 3.85 12.09 6.75
CA GLU A 159 3.08 11.76 5.55
C GLU A 159 2.86 10.25 5.46
N THR A 160 3.91 9.46 5.69
CA THR A 160 3.83 7.98 5.66
C THR A 160 2.84 7.45 6.69
N LYS A 161 2.90 7.93 7.95
CA LYS A 161 1.97 7.53 9.01
C LYS A 161 0.52 7.82 8.60
N LEU A 162 0.25 9.02 8.10
CA LEU A 162 -1.06 9.42 7.61
C LEU A 162 -1.52 8.57 6.41
N ARG A 163 -0.59 8.17 5.53
CA ARG A 163 -0.90 7.26 4.41
C ARG A 163 -1.32 5.89 4.92
N LEU A 164 -0.59 5.29 5.86
CA LEU A 164 -0.94 4.00 6.45
C LEU A 164 -2.32 4.01 7.12
N GLU A 165 -2.67 5.09 7.83
CA GLU A 165 -4.00 5.25 8.42
C GLU A 165 -5.11 5.28 7.36
N GLN A 166 -4.87 5.96 6.23
CA GLN A 166 -5.84 5.99 5.13
C GLN A 166 -5.94 4.64 4.41
N LEU A 167 -4.86 3.86 4.33
CA LEU A 167 -4.91 2.49 3.81
C LEU A 167 -5.71 1.58 4.74
N GLU A 168 -5.58 1.72 6.06
CA GLU A 168 -6.39 0.98 7.03
C GLU A 168 -7.89 1.29 6.88
N LEU A 169 -8.26 2.55 6.63
CA LEU A 169 -9.64 2.93 6.31
C LEU A 169 -10.14 2.32 4.99
N LEU A 170 -9.27 2.21 3.96
CA LEU A 170 -9.62 1.53 2.71
C LEU A 170 -9.84 0.03 2.94
N VAL A 171 -8.98 -0.62 3.73
CA VAL A 171 -9.15 -2.04 4.13
C VAL A 171 -10.46 -2.25 4.88
N ALA A 172 -10.78 -1.37 5.84
CA ALA A 172 -12.06 -1.43 6.54
C ALA A 172 -13.26 -1.32 5.57
N SER A 173 -13.16 -0.47 4.53
CA SER A 173 -14.21 -0.34 3.50
C SER A 173 -14.38 -1.56 2.60
N ILE A 174 -13.41 -2.47 2.57
CA ILE A 174 -13.49 -3.76 1.83
C ILE A 174 -14.19 -4.80 2.69
N ARG A 175 -13.95 -4.80 4.01
CA ARG A 175 -14.53 -5.77 4.95
C ARG A 175 -16.02 -5.55 5.22
N VAL A 176 -16.54 -4.36 4.99
CA VAL A 176 -18.00 -4.12 5.02
C VAL A 176 -18.61 -4.85 3.82
N PRO A 177 -19.61 -5.73 4.00
CA PRO A 177 -20.25 -6.43 2.90
C PRO A 177 -20.73 -5.40 1.87
N ALA A 178 -20.09 -5.39 0.70
CA ALA A 178 -20.53 -4.61 -0.44
C ALA A 178 -21.83 -5.24 -0.97
N ALA A 179 -22.95 -4.89 -0.36
CA ALA A 179 -24.24 -5.02 -1.01
C ALA A 179 -24.16 -4.14 -2.28
N ALA A 180 -24.14 -4.79 -3.44
CA ALA A 180 -24.12 -4.22 -4.79
C ALA A 180 -22.76 -3.77 -5.37
N SER A 181 -22.09 -4.71 -6.04
CA SER A 181 -21.48 -4.45 -7.35
C SER A 181 -21.24 -5.76 -8.12
N ARG A 182 -22.31 -6.27 -8.76
CA ARG A 182 -22.20 -7.29 -9.80
C ARG A 182 -21.93 -6.60 -11.14
N ARG A 183 -20.68 -6.61 -11.62
CA ARG A 183 -20.38 -6.51 -13.05
C ARG A 183 -19.35 -7.58 -13.41
N ARG A 184 -19.71 -8.40 -14.40
CA ARG A 184 -18.89 -9.46 -14.98
C ARG A 184 -17.76 -8.82 -15.78
N SER A 185 -16.55 -9.33 -15.61
CA SER A 185 -15.53 -9.28 -16.66
C SER A 185 -14.84 -10.64 -16.70
N ALA A 186 -14.76 -11.20 -17.91
CA ALA A 186 -14.06 -12.43 -18.20
C ALA A 186 -12.57 -12.14 -18.29
N ALA A 187 -11.73 -12.95 -17.63
CA ALA A 187 -10.28 -12.88 -17.80
C ALA A 187 -9.72 -14.30 -17.95
N THR A 188 -8.96 -14.45 -19.03
CA THR A 188 -8.24 -15.65 -19.47
C THR A 188 -7.04 -15.91 -18.57
N GLN A 189 -6.81 -17.18 -18.22
CA GLN A 189 -5.78 -17.63 -17.30
C GLN A 189 -4.46 -17.89 -18.03
N GLN A 190 -3.34 -17.29 -17.59
CA GLN A 190 -2.02 -17.65 -18.08
C GLN A 190 -0.98 -17.69 -16.94
N GLN A 191 -0.04 -18.62 -17.08
CA GLN A 191 0.82 -19.21 -16.07
C GLN A 191 1.77 -18.23 -15.36
N ARG A 192 1.98 -18.54 -14.08
CA ARG A 192 2.77 -17.90 -13.03
C ARG A 192 4.28 -17.99 -13.28
N ASN A 193 4.97 -16.86 -13.23
CA ASN A 193 6.39 -16.75 -12.85
C ASN A 193 6.48 -15.81 -11.64
N THR A 194 6.89 -16.36 -10.50
CA THR A 194 7.31 -15.61 -9.30
C THR A 194 8.78 -15.26 -9.46
N ASP A 195 9.07 -13.96 -9.40
CA ASP A 195 10.32 -13.33 -8.92
C ASP A 195 10.64 -12.08 -9.73
N THR A 196 10.02 -10.96 -9.35
CA THR A 196 10.66 -9.64 -9.40
C THR A 196 9.81 -8.64 -8.63
N ILE A 197 10.17 -8.36 -7.38
CA ILE A 197 9.87 -7.05 -6.82
C ILE A 197 10.76 -6.06 -7.57
N SER A 198 10.09 -5.11 -8.23
CA SER A 198 10.59 -4.01 -9.06
C SER A 198 12.08 -3.67 -8.88
N LYS A 199 12.85 -3.80 -9.97
CA LYS A 199 14.21 -3.25 -10.07
C LYS A 199 14.25 -1.73 -10.29
N GLU A 200 13.10 -1.06 -10.39
CA GLU A 200 13.06 0.40 -10.50
C GLU A 200 12.14 0.95 -9.41
N CYS A 201 12.75 1.57 -8.39
CA CYS A 201 12.05 2.51 -7.54
C CYS A 201 12.04 3.88 -8.24
N PHE A 202 10.83 4.33 -8.61
CA PHE A 202 10.44 5.57 -9.31
C PHE A 202 10.82 5.74 -10.78
#